data_AF-A0A949XZG9-F1
#
_entry.id   AF-A0A949XZG9-F1
#
_cell.length_a   1.000
_cell.length_b   1.000
_cell.length_c   1.000
_cell.angle_alpha   90.00
_cell.angle_beta   90.00
_cell.angle_gamma   90.00
#
_symmetry.space_group_name_H-M   'P 1'
#
loop_
_entity.id
_entity.type
_entity.pdbx_description
1 polymer ?
#
loop_
_entity_poly.entity_id
_entity_poly.type
_entity_poly.pdbx_seq_one_letter_code
_entity_poly.pdbx_strand_id
1 'polypeptide(L)'
;SFLVRWPSSLFSLTNQSLVEAIGVDQGSNLVMTDHIDVFEGADQVLVKPTYQSVLPGSRPGPLTVIDPAYFYSNYLAWDFAAQNSLYGWAYPVPPVAGNPAKLHVVGNPIALNPLRLGLPGNNFATVVPANGILAVTQVTLGSPSMVQTGDIAFLIPASVTPQSLILSQLVVLKKIPWSQFSP
;
A
#
# COMPACT_ATOMS: atom_id res chain seq x y z
N SER A 1 -2.67 -16.10 7.92
CA SER A 1 -1.65 -15.07 8.22
C SER A 1 -2.27 -13.70 8.00
N PHE A 2 -1.70 -12.66 8.58
CA PHE A 2 -2.18 -11.28 8.43
C PHE A 2 -1.00 -10.35 8.14
N LEU A 3 -1.23 -9.08 7.84
CA LEU A 3 -0.17 -8.11 7.62
C LEU A 3 -0.04 -7.16 8.80
N VAL A 4 1.17 -6.68 9.07
CA VAL A 4 1.41 -5.58 10.00
C VAL A 4 2.06 -4.42 9.26
N ARG A 5 1.54 -3.22 9.47
CA ARG A 5 2.08 -1.97 8.95
C ARG A 5 2.68 -1.15 10.07
N TRP A 6 3.96 -0.88 9.94
CA TRP A 6 4.77 -0.13 10.91
C TRP A 6 5.07 1.26 10.34
N PRO A 7 4.88 2.35 11.10
CA PRO A 7 5.34 3.67 10.70
C PRO A 7 6.83 3.63 10.38
N SER A 8 7.21 4.23 9.25
CA SER A 8 8.59 4.27 8.77
C SER A 8 8.90 5.64 8.18
N SER A 9 10.04 5.80 7.53
CA SER A 9 10.49 7.07 6.95
C SER A 9 11.24 6.83 5.65
N LEU A 10 11.27 7.82 4.75
CA LEU A 10 12.10 7.72 3.55
C LEU A 10 13.59 7.54 3.86
N PHE A 11 14.06 8.05 5.00
CA PHE A 11 15.47 7.97 5.40
C PHE A 11 15.89 6.60 5.91
N SER A 12 14.96 5.70 6.22
CA SER A 12 15.26 4.32 6.61
C SER A 12 15.33 3.35 5.42
N LEU A 13 15.00 3.80 4.20
CA LEU A 13 15.09 2.98 3.00
C LEU A 13 16.55 2.75 2.60
N THR A 14 16.84 1.54 2.16
CA THR A 14 18.12 1.14 1.59
C THR A 14 17.92 0.72 0.14
N ASN A 15 19.01 0.55 -0.62
CA ASN A 15 18.93 -0.02 -1.97
C ASN A 15 18.44 -1.48 -1.99
N GLN A 16 18.39 -2.15 -0.84
CA GLN A 16 17.83 -3.49 -0.70
C GLN A 16 16.31 -3.46 -0.44
N SER A 17 15.76 -2.33 0.02
CA SER A 17 14.32 -2.17 0.26
C SER A 17 13.54 -2.37 -1.04
N LEU A 18 12.38 -3.00 -0.95
CA LEU A 18 11.43 -3.09 -2.06
C LEU A 18 10.24 -2.19 -1.75
N VAL A 19 9.99 -1.20 -2.60
CA VAL A 19 8.98 -0.17 -2.37
C VAL A 19 7.82 -0.37 -3.33
N GLU A 20 6.61 -0.40 -2.79
CA GLU A 20 5.36 -0.37 -3.54
C GLU A 20 4.76 1.04 -3.48
N ALA A 21 4.45 1.57 -4.67
CA ALA A 21 3.75 2.82 -4.85
C ALA A 21 2.58 2.61 -5.81
N ILE A 22 1.39 3.04 -5.40
CA ILE A 22 0.21 3.10 -6.27
C ILE A 22 -0.31 4.53 -6.20
N GLY A 23 -0.48 5.16 -7.36
CA GLY A 23 -0.85 6.56 -7.43
C GLY A 23 -1.39 6.96 -8.78
N VAL A 24 -1.64 8.26 -8.94
CA VAL A 24 -2.03 8.85 -10.21
C VAL A 24 -0.84 8.81 -11.17
N ASP A 25 -1.07 8.28 -12.36
CA ASP A 25 -0.15 8.34 -13.49
C ASP A 25 -0.22 9.73 -14.10
N GLN A 26 0.88 10.49 -14.02
CA GLN A 26 1.00 11.81 -14.65
C GLN A 26 1.71 11.71 -16.02
N GLY A 27 1.95 10.49 -16.51
CA GLY A 27 2.80 10.23 -17.66
C GLY A 27 4.30 10.28 -17.30
N SER A 28 5.14 9.89 -18.25
CA SER A 28 6.60 9.95 -18.12
C SER A 28 7.17 9.21 -16.90
N ASN A 29 6.59 8.06 -16.54
CA ASN A 29 6.93 7.26 -15.37
C ASN A 29 6.82 8.03 -14.03
N LEU A 30 5.93 9.02 -13.94
CA LEU A 30 5.69 9.78 -12.72
C LEU A 30 4.44 9.28 -12.01
N VAL A 31 4.59 8.90 -10.75
CA VAL A 31 3.52 8.44 -9.87
C VAL A 31 3.30 9.46 -8.77
N MET A 32 2.08 9.97 -8.70
CA MET A 32 1.66 10.90 -7.64
C MET A 32 0.87 10.13 -6.58
N THR A 33 1.41 9.99 -5.38
CA THR A 33 0.77 9.27 -4.25
C THR A 33 1.22 9.85 -2.92
N ASP A 34 0.36 9.80 -1.91
CA ASP A 34 0.68 10.26 -0.55
C ASP A 34 1.17 9.13 0.36
N HIS A 35 1.19 7.89 -0.13
CA HIS A 35 1.62 6.73 0.66
C HIS A 35 2.45 5.75 -0.15
N ILE A 36 3.49 5.21 0.48
CA ILE A 36 4.25 4.06 0.00
C ILE A 36 4.36 2.98 1.07
N ASP A 37 4.34 1.74 0.61
CA ASP A 37 4.62 0.55 1.41
C ASP A 37 6.06 0.07 1.12
N VAL A 38 6.78 -0.32 2.17
CA VAL A 38 8.18 -0.77 2.09
C VAL A 38 8.29 -2.19 2.64
N PHE A 39 8.96 -3.06 1.89
CA PHE A 39 9.13 -4.47 2.20
C PHE A 39 10.63 -4.78 2.35
N GLU A 40 10.98 -5.41 3.47
CA GLU A 40 12.36 -5.66 3.87
C GLU A 40 12.63 -7.16 4.03
N GLY A 41 13.82 -7.60 3.66
CA GLY A 41 14.29 -8.96 3.88
C GLY A 41 13.30 -10.03 3.39
N ALA A 42 12.88 -10.92 4.30
CA ALA A 42 11.96 -12.01 3.97
C ALA A 42 10.56 -11.53 3.56
N ASP A 43 10.13 -10.34 3.98
CA ASP A 43 8.80 -9.80 3.67
C ASP A 43 8.68 -9.31 2.22
N GLN A 44 9.80 -9.22 1.49
CA GLN A 44 9.78 -8.90 0.06
C GLN A 44 9.03 -9.93 -0.78
N VAL A 45 8.86 -11.16 -0.29
CA VAL A 45 8.05 -12.18 -0.97
C VAL A 45 6.57 -11.80 -1.07
N LEU A 46 6.12 -10.81 -0.28
CA LEU A 46 4.76 -10.31 -0.30
C LEU A 46 4.48 -9.46 -1.55
N VAL A 47 5.49 -8.95 -2.23
CA VAL A 47 5.31 -8.16 -3.46
C VAL A 47 6.25 -8.63 -4.56
N LYS A 48 5.96 -8.25 -5.79
CA LYS A 48 6.83 -8.54 -6.94
C LYS A 48 7.12 -7.25 -7.69
N PRO A 49 8.37 -7.03 -8.15
CA PRO A 49 8.69 -5.91 -9.01
C PRO A 49 7.72 -5.80 -10.18
N THR A 50 7.13 -4.64 -10.38
CA THR A 50 6.11 -4.41 -11.40
C THR A 50 6.09 -2.96 -11.86
N TYR A 51 5.59 -2.76 -13.06
CA TYR A 51 5.28 -1.46 -13.64
C TYR A 51 4.05 -1.65 -14.52
N GLN A 52 2.87 -1.34 -13.98
CA GLN A 52 1.62 -1.63 -14.66
C GLN A 52 0.65 -0.45 -14.52
N SER A 53 0.11 -0.02 -15.67
CA SER A 53 -1.04 0.87 -15.68
C SER A 53 -2.27 0.11 -15.17
N VAL A 54 -2.91 0.66 -14.16
CA VAL A 54 -4.22 0.24 -13.68
C VAL A 54 -5.24 0.95 -14.57
N LEU A 55 -5.73 0.25 -15.59
CA LEU A 55 -6.55 0.83 -16.66
C LEU A 55 -7.83 1.50 -16.13
N PRO A 56 -8.28 2.62 -16.75
CA PRO A 56 -9.58 3.25 -16.47
C PRO A 56 -10.81 2.39 -16.85
N GLY A 57 -10.62 1.25 -17.51
CA GLY A 57 -11.68 0.43 -18.12
C GLY A 57 -11.84 -0.99 -17.57
N SER A 58 -10.93 -1.46 -16.71
CA SER A 58 -11.14 -2.68 -15.93
C SER A 58 -11.91 -2.28 -14.67
N ARG A 59 -13.23 -2.53 -14.63
CA ARG A 59 -14.03 -2.56 -13.39
C ARG A 59 -13.21 -3.36 -12.35
N PRO A 60 -12.58 -2.73 -11.35
CA PRO A 60 -13.15 -1.75 -10.44
C PRO A 60 -12.39 -0.41 -10.45
N GLY A 61 -13.06 0.63 -9.94
CA GLY A 61 -12.65 2.03 -9.94
C GLY A 61 -11.28 2.42 -9.37
N PRO A 62 -10.98 3.73 -9.35
CA PRO A 62 -9.66 4.28 -9.01
C PRO A 62 -9.28 3.99 -7.55
N LEU A 63 -8.50 2.94 -7.43
CA LEU A 63 -7.75 2.42 -6.29
C LEU A 63 -7.05 3.45 -5.37
N THR A 64 -7.70 3.99 -4.33
CA THR A 64 -7.04 4.86 -3.33
C THR A 64 -6.23 4.05 -2.32
N VAL A 65 -4.91 4.23 -2.31
CA VAL A 65 -4.06 3.76 -1.20
C VAL A 65 -4.46 4.52 0.05
N ILE A 66 -4.77 3.80 1.12
CA ILE A 66 -5.19 4.42 2.37
C ILE A 66 -3.98 5.09 3.02
N ASP A 67 -4.05 6.41 3.10
CA ASP A 67 -3.40 7.21 4.13
C ASP A 67 -4.28 7.20 5.40
N PRO A 68 -3.78 6.75 6.56
CA PRO A 68 -4.50 6.82 7.83
C PRO A 68 -4.96 8.24 8.22
N ALA A 69 -4.30 9.30 7.74
CA ALA A 69 -4.70 10.69 8.01
C ALA A 69 -5.96 11.13 7.23
N TYR A 70 -6.31 10.42 6.16
CA TYR A 70 -7.46 10.73 5.29
C TYR A 70 -8.72 9.93 5.61
N PHE A 71 -8.62 8.94 6.52
CA PHE A 71 -9.66 7.94 6.78
C PHE A 71 -10.84 8.44 7.64
N TYR A 72 -10.72 9.63 8.24
CA TYR A 72 -11.70 10.11 9.22
C TYR A 72 -12.92 10.85 8.63
N SER A 73 -12.94 11.21 7.34
CA SER A 73 -13.98 12.13 6.87
C SER A 73 -15.04 11.55 5.94
N ASN A 74 -14.78 10.61 5.02
CA ASN A 74 -15.82 10.28 4.02
C ASN A 74 -15.68 8.87 3.40
N TYR A 75 -16.79 8.10 3.44
CA TYR A 75 -17.23 7.07 2.47
C TYR A 75 -17.37 5.59 2.90
N LEU A 76 -18.34 4.95 2.22
CA LEU A 76 -19.03 3.69 2.50
C LEU A 76 -18.55 2.53 1.62
N ALA A 77 -18.70 1.31 2.14
CA ALA A 77 -18.13 0.05 1.68
C ALA A 77 -18.91 -0.64 0.54
N TRP A 78 -18.48 -0.50 -0.73
CA TRP A 78 -18.98 -1.35 -1.82
C TRP A 78 -17.92 -1.70 -2.89
N ASP A 79 -17.88 -2.99 -3.20
CA ASP A 79 -17.27 -3.72 -4.35
C ASP A 79 -15.84 -4.30 -4.21
N PHE A 80 -15.73 -5.64 -4.26
CA PHE A 80 -14.62 -6.45 -3.71
C PHE A 80 -13.96 -7.46 -4.68
N ALA A 81 -14.38 -7.55 -5.95
CA ALA A 81 -14.03 -8.74 -6.76
C ALA A 81 -12.71 -8.68 -7.55
N ALA A 82 -12.15 -7.51 -7.85
CA ALA A 82 -10.89 -7.40 -8.63
C ALA A 82 -9.67 -6.91 -7.83
N GLN A 83 -9.77 -6.89 -6.50
CA GLN A 83 -8.72 -6.46 -5.58
C GLN A 83 -7.71 -7.57 -5.22
N ASN A 84 -7.97 -8.82 -5.64
CA ASN A 84 -7.21 -10.01 -5.22
C ASN A 84 -5.80 -10.17 -5.82
N SER A 85 -5.32 -9.20 -6.61
CA SER A 85 -4.00 -9.27 -7.26
C SER A 85 -2.98 -8.25 -6.71
N LEU A 86 -3.39 -7.39 -5.76
CA LEU A 86 -2.57 -6.31 -5.22
C LEU A 86 -2.38 -6.54 -3.71
N TYR A 87 -1.12 -6.53 -3.25
CA TYR A 87 -0.79 -6.65 -1.82
C TYR A 87 -0.92 -5.32 -1.05
N GLY A 88 -1.29 -4.24 -1.75
CA GLY A 88 -1.70 -2.94 -1.22
C GLY A 88 -3.17 -2.62 -1.50
N TRP A 89 -3.80 -1.87 -0.59
CA TRP A 89 -5.22 -1.56 -0.64
C TRP A 89 -5.56 -0.43 -1.58
N ALA A 90 -6.79 -0.49 -2.06
CA ALA A 90 -7.28 0.39 -3.08
C ALA A 90 -8.81 0.33 -3.19
N TYR A 91 -9.53 1.42 -2.92
CA TYR A 91 -10.99 1.45 -3.09
C TYR A 91 -11.41 1.68 -4.55
N PRO A 92 -12.47 1.02 -5.04
CA PRO A 92 -13.18 1.42 -6.25
C PRO A 92 -13.95 2.72 -6.03
N VAL A 93 -13.69 3.76 -6.81
CA VAL A 93 -14.64 4.87 -7.00
C VAL A 93 -15.48 4.59 -8.25
N PRO A 94 -16.75 4.99 -8.35
CA PRO A 94 -17.47 4.89 -9.62
C PRO A 94 -16.64 5.46 -10.78
N PRO A 95 -16.63 4.84 -11.97
CA PRO A 95 -16.02 5.43 -13.14
C PRO A 95 -16.76 6.73 -13.49
N VAL A 96 -16.22 7.86 -13.03
CA VAL A 96 -16.64 9.19 -13.47
C VAL A 96 -15.76 9.54 -14.65
N ALA A 97 -16.33 10.11 -15.71
CA ALA A 97 -15.56 10.66 -16.81
C ALA A 97 -14.48 11.61 -16.24
N GLY A 98 -13.20 11.32 -16.51
CA GLY A 98 -12.07 12.06 -15.93
C GLY A 98 -11.33 11.36 -14.79
N ASN A 99 -11.63 10.09 -14.46
CA ASN A 99 -10.78 9.32 -13.53
C ASN A 99 -9.35 9.22 -14.08
N PRO A 100 -8.35 9.77 -13.37
CA PRO A 100 -6.97 9.72 -13.85
C PRO A 100 -6.49 8.28 -13.86
N ALA A 101 -5.70 7.92 -14.87
CA ALA A 101 -5.03 6.63 -14.93
C ALA A 101 -4.21 6.44 -13.65
N LYS A 102 -4.19 5.22 -13.11
CA LYS A 102 -3.33 4.89 -11.96
C LYS A 102 -2.17 4.03 -12.42
N LEU A 103 -1.05 4.18 -11.74
CA LEU A 103 0.15 3.40 -11.99
C LEU A 103 0.50 2.63 -10.73
N HIS A 104 0.70 1.32 -10.87
CA HIS A 104 1.24 0.46 -9.84
C HIS A 104 2.69 0.17 -10.14
N VAL A 105 3.54 0.52 -9.18
CA VAL A 105 4.98 0.40 -9.30
C VAL A 105 5.52 -0.31 -8.08
N VAL A 106 6.33 -1.33 -8.32
CA VAL A 106 7.11 -1.98 -7.26
C VAL A 106 8.56 -2.06 -7.73
N GLY A 107 9.48 -1.53 -6.93
CA GLY A 107 10.89 -1.47 -7.29
C GLY A 107 11.79 -1.05 -6.14
N ASN A 108 13.09 -1.25 -6.31
CA ASN A 108 14.08 -0.84 -5.32
C ASN A 108 14.35 0.67 -5.43
N PRO A 109 14.57 1.39 -4.32
CA PRO A 109 14.88 2.81 -4.39
C PRO A 109 16.29 3.03 -4.94
N ILE A 110 16.40 3.89 -5.95
CA ILE A 110 17.67 4.31 -6.57
C ILE A 110 18.03 5.77 -6.22
N ALA A 111 17.05 6.55 -5.76
CA ALA A 111 17.22 7.88 -5.18
C ALA A 111 16.08 8.13 -4.19
N LEU A 112 16.31 8.97 -3.17
CA LEU A 112 15.31 9.29 -2.14
C LEU A 112 14.76 10.73 -2.23
N ASN A 113 15.37 11.59 -3.06
CA ASN A 113 14.91 12.97 -3.24
C ASN A 113 15.12 13.47 -4.70
N PRO A 114 14.06 13.46 -5.55
CA PRO A 114 12.77 12.81 -5.31
C PRO A 114 12.95 11.29 -5.22
N LEU A 115 11.96 10.60 -4.62
CA LEU A 115 11.99 9.14 -4.57
C LEU A 115 11.95 8.59 -6.00
N ARG A 116 12.92 7.75 -6.35
CA ARG A 116 12.97 7.04 -7.62
C ARG A 116 13.09 5.56 -7.38
N LEU A 117 12.28 4.77 -8.07
CA LEU A 117 12.26 3.32 -7.99
C LEU A 117 12.79 2.73 -9.30
N GLY A 118 13.79 1.85 -9.20
CA GLY A 118 14.30 1.08 -10.32
C GLY A 118 13.32 -0.02 -10.72
N LEU A 119 13.09 -0.16 -12.02
CA LEU A 119 12.10 -1.07 -12.61
C LEU A 119 12.75 -2.08 -13.54
N PRO A 120 12.05 -3.20 -13.83
CA PRO A 120 12.48 -4.12 -14.88
C PRO A 120 12.72 -3.40 -16.22
N GLY A 121 13.73 -3.85 -16.97
CA GLY A 121 14.01 -3.32 -18.30
C GLY A 121 14.79 -2.00 -18.34
N ASN A 122 15.61 -1.72 -17.30
CA ASN A 122 16.42 -0.50 -17.20
C ASN A 122 15.58 0.79 -17.25
N ASN A 123 14.44 0.76 -16.57
CA ASN A 123 13.54 1.89 -16.43
C ASN A 123 13.48 2.34 -14.97
N PHE A 124 12.94 3.53 -14.71
CA PHE A 124 12.65 4.00 -13.36
C PHE A 124 11.34 4.76 -13.31
N ALA A 125 10.67 4.72 -12.17
CA ALA A 125 9.56 5.61 -11.86
C ALA A 125 9.99 6.65 -10.83
N THR A 126 9.48 7.87 -10.99
CA THR A 126 9.60 8.92 -9.97
C THR A 126 8.32 8.97 -9.16
N VAL A 127 8.44 8.83 -7.84
CA VAL A 127 7.33 8.91 -6.90
C VAL A 127 7.38 10.26 -6.22
N VAL A 128 6.26 10.99 -6.29
CA VAL A 128 6.12 12.30 -5.67
C VAL A 128 4.84 12.35 -4.83
N PRO A 129 4.88 13.08 -3.69
CA PRO A 129 3.69 13.27 -2.87
C PRO A 129 2.64 14.09 -3.64
N ALA A 130 1.37 13.70 -3.54
CA ALA A 130 0.28 14.45 -4.15
C ALA A 130 -0.07 15.70 -3.34
N ASN A 131 0.05 15.62 -2.01
CA ASN A 131 -0.28 16.67 -1.06
C ASN A 131 0.95 17.21 -0.30
N GLY A 132 2.16 17.00 -0.84
CA GLY A 132 3.42 17.53 -0.29
C GLY A 132 4.03 16.70 0.86
N ILE A 133 3.32 15.71 1.40
CA ILE A 133 3.83 14.77 2.41
C ILE A 133 3.69 13.35 1.87
N LEU A 134 4.75 12.55 2.02
CA LEU A 134 4.74 11.13 1.67
C LEU A 134 4.78 10.29 2.95
N ALA A 135 3.67 9.62 3.27
CA ALA A 135 3.60 8.64 4.33
C ALA A 135 4.34 7.36 3.91
N VAL A 136 5.10 6.79 4.83
CA VAL A 136 5.88 5.57 4.59
C VAL A 136 5.54 4.55 5.66
N THR A 137 5.14 3.36 5.25
CA THR A 137 5.00 2.24 6.18
C THR A 137 5.88 1.07 5.76
N GLN A 138 6.47 0.39 6.74
CA GLN A 138 7.08 -0.91 6.53
C GLN A 138 6.00 -1.98 6.69
N VAL A 139 5.94 -2.93 5.78
CA VAL A 139 4.98 -4.04 5.81
C VAL A 139 5.71 -5.32 6.14
N THR A 140 5.16 -6.06 7.10
CA THR A 140 5.68 -7.39 7.47
C THR A 140 4.55 -8.42 7.50
N LEU A 141 4.92 -9.69 7.34
CA LEU A 141 4.02 -10.79 7.66
C LEU A 141 3.77 -10.83 9.17
N GLY A 142 2.50 -10.75 9.56
CA GLY A 142 2.06 -10.71 10.93
C GLY A 142 2.01 -12.08 11.61
N SER A 143 2.33 -12.08 12.90
CA SER A 143 2.13 -13.21 13.81
C SER A 143 1.39 -12.74 15.07
N PRO A 144 0.67 -13.61 15.80
CA PRO A 144 -0.12 -13.19 16.96
C PRO A 144 0.67 -12.45 18.05
N SER A 145 1.96 -12.73 18.22
CA SER A 145 2.83 -12.00 19.17
C SER A 145 3.10 -10.55 18.77
N MET A 146 2.81 -10.18 17.52
CA MET A 146 2.94 -8.81 17.04
C MET A 146 1.70 -7.97 17.32
N VAL A 147 0.69 -8.46 18.03
CA VAL A 147 -0.54 -7.71 18.34
C VAL A 147 -0.51 -7.28 19.80
N GLN A 148 -0.74 -6.00 20.05
CA GLN A 148 -0.78 -5.40 21.38
C GLN A 148 -2.06 -4.58 21.58
N THR A 149 -2.48 -4.45 22.83
CA THR A 149 -3.61 -3.61 23.20
C THR A 149 -3.36 -2.16 22.74
N GLY A 150 -4.32 -1.60 22.01
CA GLY A 150 -4.23 -0.23 21.50
C GLY A 150 -3.71 -0.09 20.06
N ASP A 151 -3.33 -1.21 19.43
CA ASP A 151 -3.18 -1.31 17.98
C ASP A 151 -4.51 -1.04 17.27
N ILE A 152 -4.42 -0.51 16.05
CA ILE A 152 -5.59 -0.37 15.18
C ILE A 152 -5.60 -1.55 14.22
N ALA A 153 -6.74 -2.18 14.03
CA ALA A 153 -6.89 -3.24 13.05
C ALA A 153 -7.90 -2.82 12.00
N PHE A 154 -7.56 -3.10 10.74
CA PHE A 154 -8.55 -3.20 9.70
C PHE A 154 -8.81 -4.65 9.35
N LEU A 155 -10.07 -4.94 9.09
CA LEU A 155 -10.53 -6.28 8.78
C LEU A 155 -11.54 -6.24 7.64
N ILE A 156 -11.48 -7.27 6.79
CA ILE A 156 -12.52 -7.55 5.80
C ILE A 156 -13.17 -8.88 6.20
N PRO A 157 -14.46 -8.88 6.56
CA PRO A 157 -15.15 -10.12 6.87
C PRO A 157 -15.37 -10.95 5.59
N ALA A 158 -15.03 -12.24 5.66
CA ALA A 158 -15.39 -13.23 4.65
C ALA A 158 -16.73 -13.90 4.99
N SER A 159 -16.95 -14.21 6.28
CA SER A 159 -18.20 -14.77 6.78
C SER A 159 -18.34 -14.56 8.27
N VAL A 160 -19.57 -14.46 8.75
CA VAL A 160 -19.89 -14.36 10.18
C VAL A 160 -20.63 -15.62 10.60
N THR A 161 -20.18 -16.24 11.68
CA THR A 161 -20.92 -17.29 12.38
C THR A 161 -21.34 -16.78 13.76
N PRO A 162 -22.25 -17.46 14.49
CA PRO A 162 -22.61 -17.05 15.85
C PRO A 162 -21.44 -16.95 16.83
N GLN A 163 -20.31 -17.60 16.54
CA GLN A 163 -19.16 -17.72 17.45
C GLN A 163 -17.86 -17.18 16.87
N SER A 164 -17.81 -16.89 15.57
CA SER A 164 -16.57 -16.52 14.89
C SER A 164 -16.78 -15.53 13.76
N LEU A 165 -15.78 -14.67 13.59
CA LEU A 165 -15.62 -13.80 12.45
C LEU A 165 -14.49 -14.34 11.59
N ILE A 166 -14.82 -14.85 10.40
CA ILE A 166 -13.81 -15.29 9.44
C ILE A 166 -13.44 -14.08 8.60
N LEU A 167 -12.14 -13.80 8.49
CA LEU A 167 -11.62 -12.64 7.77
C LEU A 167 -10.99 -13.09 6.45
N SER A 168 -11.31 -12.39 5.37
CA SER A 168 -10.57 -12.50 4.12
C SER A 168 -9.26 -11.72 4.20
N GLN A 169 -9.24 -10.65 4.99
CA GLN A 169 -8.04 -9.86 5.24
C GLN A 169 -8.02 -9.30 6.67
N LEU A 170 -6.83 -9.24 7.23
CA LEU A 170 -6.52 -8.56 8.48
C LEU A 170 -5.21 -7.78 8.29
N VAL A 171 -5.25 -6.50 8.62
CA VAL A 171 -4.07 -5.62 8.66
C VAL A 171 -4.03 -4.94 10.01
N VAL A 172 -2.92 -5.09 10.72
CA VAL A 172 -2.67 -4.42 12.00
C VAL A 172 -1.79 -3.21 11.74
N LEU A 173 -2.24 -2.04 12.20
CA LEU A 173 -1.55 -0.76 12.09
C LEU A 173 -0.91 -0.45 13.43
N LYS A 174 0.40 -0.22 13.38
CA LYS A 174 1.22 0.09 14.55
C LYS A 174 1.40 1.60 14.69
N LYS A 175 1.57 2.03 15.93
CA LYS A 175 1.92 3.42 16.26
C LYS A 175 3.44 3.62 16.43
N ILE A 176 4.19 2.53 16.49
CA ILE A 176 5.65 2.52 16.68
C ILE A 176 6.34 1.83 15.49
N PRO A 177 7.54 2.27 15.08
CA PRO A 177 8.33 1.60 14.07
C PRO A 177 8.72 0.18 14.46
N TRP A 178 8.96 -0.67 13.45
CA TRP A 178 9.41 -2.06 13.64
C TRP A 178 10.66 -2.17 14.53
N SER A 179 11.63 -1.28 14.36
CA SER A 179 12.87 -1.26 15.15
C SER A 179 12.68 -0.99 16.64
N GLN A 180 11.52 -0.47 17.04
CA GLN A 180 11.17 -0.18 18.44
C GLN A 180 10.23 -1.24 19.02
N PHE A 181 9.80 -2.21 18.23
CA PHE A 181 8.87 -3.23 18.66
C PHE A 181 9.58 -4.30 19.50
N SER A 182 9.06 -4.55 20.70
CA SER A 182 9.41 -5.71 21.52
C SER A 182 8.17 -6.61 21.64
N PRO A 183 8.25 -7.87 21.17
CA PRO A 183 7.19 -8.86 21.33
C PRO A 183 6.83 -9.12 22.80
#